data_AF-A0A392NLR0-F1
#
_entry.id   AF-A0A392NLR0-F1
#
_cell.length_a   1.000
_cell.length_b   1.000
_cell.length_c   1.000
_cell.angle_alpha   90.00
_cell.angle_beta   90.00
_cell.angle_gamma   90.00
#
_symmetry.space_group_name_H-M   'P 1'
#
loop_
_entity.id
_entity.type
_entity.pdbx_description
1 polymer ?
#
loop_
_entity_poly.entity_id
_entity_poly.type
_entity_poly.pdbx_seq_one_letter_code
_entity_poly.pdbx_strand_id
1 'polypeptide(L)'
;MPLSGFIRNEPFDPKTWTIPGHKSSGLKLEETVFKGTKIYTSGNKKLKRKVVADVVEALIGAFLSAGGETAALFFMDWIGIKVNFNIAPYERQFNTCPENIVNVIFLESLLKYSFRDRSLLVEAMTHGSYMLPDVPRCYQ
;
A
#
# COMPACT_ATOMS: atom_id res chain seq x y z
N MET A 1 -16.11 12.10 -0.19
CA MET A 1 -16.12 12.24 -1.67
C MET A 1 -15.13 11.24 -2.23
N PRO A 2 -15.44 10.47 -3.29
CA PRO A 2 -14.46 9.57 -3.90
C PRO A 2 -13.32 10.35 -4.57
N LEU A 3 -12.07 9.92 -4.36
CA LEU A 3 -10.84 10.55 -4.89
C LEU A 3 -10.90 10.81 -6.40
N SER A 4 -11.60 9.95 -7.14
CA SER A 4 -11.81 10.07 -8.59
C SER A 4 -12.40 11.41 -9.03
N GLY A 5 -13.15 12.10 -8.17
CA GLY A 5 -13.71 13.43 -8.48
C GLY A 5 -12.66 14.54 -8.58
N PHE A 6 -11.47 14.34 -8.01
CA PHE A 6 -10.37 15.31 -8.02
C PHE A 6 -9.34 15.04 -9.12
N ILE A 7 -9.43 13.89 -9.81
CA ILE A 7 -8.46 13.49 -10.82
C ILE A 7 -8.80 14.14 -12.15
N ARG A 8 -7.81 14.82 -12.74
CA ARG A 8 -7.89 15.34 -14.12
C ARG A 8 -7.14 14.39 -15.05
N ASN A 9 -7.80 13.98 -16.13
CA ASN A 9 -7.20 13.21 -17.22
C ASN A 9 -7.07 14.03 -18.52
N GLU A 10 -7.32 15.34 -18.42
CA GLU A 10 -7.24 16.31 -19.50
C GLU A 10 -6.21 17.38 -19.10
N PRO A 11 -5.55 18.05 -20.06
CA PRO A 11 -4.62 19.14 -19.79
C PRO A 11 -5.21 20.20 -18.84
N PHE A 12 -4.33 20.79 -18.03
CA PHE A 12 -4.71 21.90 -17.18
C PHE A 12 -4.89 23.17 -18.01
N ASP A 13 -6.12 23.66 -18.09
CA ASP A 13 -6.44 24.98 -18.63
C ASP A 13 -7.07 25.84 -17.51
N PRO A 14 -6.43 26.96 -17.11
CA PRO A 14 -6.94 27.87 -16.10
C PRO A 14 -8.31 28.48 -16.43
N LYS A 15 -8.62 28.69 -17.73
CA LYS A 15 -9.86 29.38 -18.16
C LYS A 15 -11.10 28.51 -18.01
N THR A 16 -10.92 27.19 -18.16
CA THR A 16 -11.97 26.17 -17.99
C THR A 16 -11.90 25.50 -16.62
N TRP A 17 -10.95 25.88 -15.78
CA TRP A 17 -10.78 25.29 -14.46
C TRP A 17 -11.84 25.81 -13.50
N THR A 18 -12.52 24.85 -12.88
CA THR A 18 -13.46 25.08 -11.79
C THR A 18 -12.85 24.55 -10.51
N ILE A 19 -12.82 25.38 -9.48
CA ILE A 19 -12.29 25.00 -8.17
C ILE A 19 -13.23 23.95 -7.59
N PRO A 20 -12.76 22.71 -7.31
CA PRO A 20 -13.59 21.68 -6.70
C PRO A 20 -14.20 22.20 -5.38
N GLY A 21 -15.53 22.16 -5.26
CA GLY A 21 -16.25 22.65 -4.09
C GLY A 21 -16.67 24.14 -4.13
N HIS A 22 -16.28 24.91 -5.15
CA HIS A 22 -16.71 26.30 -5.30
C HIS A 22 -18.06 26.38 -6.04
N LYS A 23 -19.06 26.98 -5.40
CA LYS A 23 -20.41 27.20 -5.96
C LYS A 23 -20.42 28.41 -6.89
N SER A 24 -19.90 28.25 -8.10
CA SER A 24 -20.08 29.25 -9.15
C SER A 24 -21.50 29.10 -9.75
N SER A 25 -22.25 30.19 -9.74
CA SER A 25 -23.67 30.32 -10.13
C SER A 25 -23.94 30.10 -11.63
N GLY A 26 -22.92 29.86 -12.46
CA GLY A 26 -23.05 29.72 -13.91
C GLY A 26 -22.92 28.29 -14.47
N LEU A 27 -22.64 27.28 -13.64
CA LEU A 27 -22.38 25.90 -14.11
C LEU A 27 -23.58 24.99 -13.85
N LYS A 28 -23.93 24.18 -14.85
CA LYS A 28 -24.87 23.05 -14.73
C LYS A 28 -24.25 21.98 -13.81
N LEU A 29 -24.28 22.22 -12.51
CA LEU A 29 -23.87 21.28 -11.48
C LEU A 29 -25.06 20.36 -11.19
N GLU A 30 -24.89 19.08 -11.47
CA GLU A 30 -25.86 18.06 -11.06
C GLU A 30 -25.63 17.79 -9.57
N GLU A 31 -26.67 17.99 -8.75
CA GLU A 31 -26.65 17.67 -7.32
C GLU A 31 -26.96 16.18 -7.18
N THR A 32 -26.00 15.41 -6.67
CA THR A 32 -26.16 14.00 -6.33
C THR A 32 -25.93 13.82 -4.84
N VAL A 33 -26.81 13.07 -4.17
CA VAL A 33 -26.68 12.79 -2.73
C VAL A 33 -25.99 11.45 -2.55
N PHE A 34 -24.81 11.44 -1.94
CA PHE A 34 -24.11 10.20 -1.59
C PHE A 34 -23.94 10.14 -0.07
N LYS A 35 -24.56 9.13 0.57
CA LYS A 35 -24.55 8.93 2.03
C LYS A 35 -24.84 10.22 2.82
N GLY A 36 -25.89 10.95 2.45
CA GLY A 36 -26.30 12.20 3.13
C GLY A 36 -25.44 13.43 2.84
N THR A 37 -24.34 13.30 2.08
CA THR A 37 -23.53 14.43 1.63
C THR A 37 -23.97 14.87 0.24
N LYS A 38 -24.28 16.17 0.07
CA LYS A 38 -24.54 16.77 -1.24
C LYS A 38 -23.24 16.84 -2.03
N ILE A 39 -23.18 16.11 -3.14
CA ILE A 39 -22.07 16.11 -4.09
C ILE A 39 -22.53 16.88 -5.32
N TYR A 40 -21.77 17.89 -5.72
CA TYR A 40 -22.01 18.61 -6.96
C TYR A 40 -21.07 18.07 -8.03
N THR A 41 -21.62 17.46 -9.08
CA THR A 41 -20.87 16.93 -10.22
C THR A 41 -21.04 17.83 -11.42
N SER A 42 -19.93 18.28 -12.01
CA SER A 42 -19.94 19.00 -13.28
C SER A 42 -19.58 18.03 -14.41
N GLY A 43 -20.59 17.48 -15.07
CA GLY A 43 -20.46 16.55 -16.19
C GLY A 43 -20.12 15.10 -15.78
N ASN A 44 -20.45 14.16 -16.67
CA ASN A 44 -20.13 12.74 -16.51
C ASN A 44 -18.76 12.43 -17.10
N LYS A 45 -17.72 12.28 -16.27
CA LYS A 45 -16.38 11.84 -16.69
C LYS A 45 -16.20 10.36 -16.41
N LYS A 46 -15.92 9.58 -17.46
CA LYS A 46 -15.50 8.17 -17.32
C LYS A 46 -13.98 8.12 -17.15
N LEU A 47 -13.53 7.86 -15.94
CA LEU A 47 -12.12 7.64 -15.64
C LEU A 47 -11.82 6.14 -15.65
N LYS A 48 -10.69 5.73 -16.25
CA LYS A 48 -10.25 4.33 -16.19
C LYS A 48 -9.78 4.00 -14.77
N ARG A 49 -10.08 2.79 -14.29
CA ARG A 49 -9.64 2.32 -12.95
C ARG A 49 -8.12 2.38 -12.80
N LYS A 50 -7.36 2.11 -13.87
CA LYS A 50 -5.90 2.19 -13.88
C LYS A 50 -5.40 3.60 -13.54
N VAL A 51 -6.02 4.65 -14.08
CA VAL A 51 -5.64 6.04 -13.78
C VAL A 51 -5.87 6.37 -12.30
N VAL A 52 -6.96 5.87 -11.70
CA VAL A 52 -7.18 6.02 -10.24
C VAL A 52 -6.06 5.34 -9.46
N ALA A 53 -5.70 4.10 -9.84
CA ALA A 53 -4.63 3.35 -9.19
C ALA A 53 -3.27 4.06 -9.32
N ASP A 54 -2.93 4.56 -10.50
CA ASP A 54 -1.69 5.31 -10.76
C ASP A 54 -1.59 6.57 -9.90
N VAL A 55 -2.71 7.30 -9.74
CA VAL A 55 -2.76 8.48 -8.87
C VAL A 55 -2.62 8.10 -7.41
N VAL A 56 -3.28 7.02 -6.95
CA VAL A 56 -3.13 6.54 -5.57
C VAL A 56 -1.67 6.12 -5.30
N GLU A 57 -1.04 5.39 -6.22
CA GLU A 57 0.37 4.98 -6.12
C GLU A 57 1.31 6.19 -6.08
N ALA A 58 1.10 7.17 -6.95
CA ALA A 58 1.89 8.41 -6.94
C ALA A 58 1.73 9.20 -5.63
N LEU A 59 0.53 9.27 -5.07
CA LEU A 59 0.28 9.93 -3.79
C LEU A 59 0.94 9.17 -2.63
N ILE A 60 0.85 7.85 -2.59
CA ILE A 60 1.57 7.03 -1.60
C ILE A 60 3.07 7.30 -1.69
N GLY A 61 3.63 7.32 -2.90
CA GLY A 61 5.03 7.65 -3.13
C GLY A 61 5.40 9.07 -2.68
N ALA A 62 4.53 10.05 -2.88
CA ALA A 62 4.74 11.42 -2.39
C ALA A 62 4.75 11.50 -0.86
N PHE A 63 3.83 10.82 -0.17
CA PHE A 63 3.83 10.75 1.29
C PHE A 63 5.06 10.00 1.84
N LEU A 64 5.47 8.91 1.17
CA LEU A 64 6.69 8.18 1.52
C LEU A 64 7.93 9.07 1.38
N SER A 65 8.03 9.81 0.27
CA SER A 65 9.16 10.70 -0.02
C SER A 65 9.24 11.88 0.94
N ALA A 66 8.10 12.51 1.26
CA ALA A 66 8.07 13.71 2.10
C ALA A 66 8.06 13.43 3.62
N GLY A 67 7.46 12.32 4.06
CA GLY A 67 7.19 12.04 5.47
C GLY A 67 7.60 10.64 5.94
N GLY A 68 8.24 9.84 5.09
CA GLY A 68 8.68 8.48 5.42
C GLY A 68 7.54 7.45 5.46
N GLU A 69 7.89 6.24 5.88
CA GLU A 69 6.99 5.07 5.87
C GLU A 69 5.71 5.31 6.68
N THR A 70 5.85 5.89 7.88
CA THR A 70 4.71 6.17 8.76
C THR A 70 3.69 7.11 8.10
N ALA A 71 4.15 8.15 7.40
CA ALA A 71 3.26 9.06 6.68
C ALA A 71 2.54 8.36 5.51
N ALA A 72 3.24 7.50 4.77
CA ALA A 72 2.64 6.69 3.71
C ALA A 72 1.57 5.72 4.25
N LEU A 73 1.86 5.04 5.37
CA LEU A 73 0.91 4.13 6.03
C LEU A 73 -0.32 4.87 6.55
N PHE A 74 -0.15 6.03 7.20
CA PHE A 74 -1.28 6.87 7.63
C PHE A 74 -2.14 7.32 6.45
N PHE A 75 -1.52 7.72 5.33
CA PHE A 75 -2.27 8.07 4.14
C PHE A 75 -3.07 6.89 3.59
N MET A 76 -2.47 5.70 3.52
CA MET A 76 -3.16 4.48 3.08
C MET A 76 -4.39 4.18 3.95
N ASP A 77 -4.26 4.21 5.27
CA ASP A 77 -5.38 4.01 6.19
C ASP A 77 -6.46 5.10 6.02
N TRP A 78 -6.03 6.37 5.90
CA TRP A 78 -6.93 7.51 5.71
C TRP A 78 -7.80 7.41 4.44
N ILE A 79 -7.25 6.88 3.34
CA ILE A 79 -8.02 6.64 2.11
C ILE A 79 -8.80 5.31 2.12
N GLY A 80 -8.73 4.55 3.22
CA GLY A 80 -9.48 3.31 3.44
C GLY A 80 -8.76 2.03 3.00
N ILE A 81 -7.45 2.09 2.72
CA ILE A 81 -6.61 0.91 2.52
C ILE A 81 -6.15 0.46 3.90
N LYS A 82 -6.75 -0.62 4.41
CA LYS A 82 -6.42 -1.16 5.74
C LYS A 82 -4.95 -1.57 5.78
N VAL A 83 -4.18 -0.89 6.61
CA VAL A 83 -2.80 -1.23 6.94
C VAL A 83 -2.70 -1.53 8.42
N ASN A 84 -1.87 -2.51 8.80
CA ASN A 84 -1.64 -2.84 10.20
C ASN A 84 -0.35 -2.14 10.67
N PHE A 85 -0.49 -1.28 11.67
CA PHE A 85 0.64 -0.58 12.31
C PHE A 85 1.29 -1.41 13.41
N ASN A 86 0.62 -2.47 13.86
CA ASN A 86 1.16 -3.34 14.89
C ASN A 86 2.13 -4.31 14.26
N ILE A 87 3.42 -4.12 14.55
CA ILE A 87 4.44 -5.16 14.42
C ILE A 87 4.11 -6.18 15.52
N ALA A 88 3.13 -7.04 15.27
CA ALA A 88 2.88 -8.16 16.15
C ALA A 88 4.15 -9.03 16.13
N PRO A 89 4.72 -9.39 17.29
CA PRO A 89 5.79 -10.37 17.32
C PRO A 89 5.28 -11.61 16.61
N TYR A 90 5.95 -11.98 15.52
CA TYR A 90 5.61 -13.13 14.73
C TYR A 90 5.95 -14.37 15.56
N GLU A 91 4.97 -14.87 16.33
CA GLU A 91 5.17 -16.08 17.12
C GLU A 91 5.43 -17.24 16.18
N ARG A 92 6.61 -17.82 16.31
CA ARG A 92 7.05 -18.96 15.52
C ARG A 92 7.32 -20.15 16.41
N GLN A 93 6.65 -21.25 16.07
CA GLN A 93 6.96 -22.57 16.57
C GLN A 93 8.05 -23.14 15.66
N PHE A 94 9.31 -22.84 16.00
CA PHE A 94 10.47 -23.45 15.37
C PHE A 94 11.09 -24.39 16.40
N ASN A 95 10.89 -25.70 16.21
CA ASN A 95 11.24 -26.70 17.22
C ASN A 95 12.69 -27.21 17.10
N THR A 96 13.42 -26.77 16.06
CA THR A 96 14.75 -27.28 15.70
C THR A 96 15.75 -26.14 15.50
N CYS A 97 17.02 -26.37 15.82
CA CYS A 97 18.09 -25.38 15.59
C CYS A 97 18.25 -25.08 14.09
N PRO A 98 18.16 -23.81 13.65
CA PRO A 98 18.30 -23.40 12.25
C PRO A 98 19.59 -23.89 11.56
N GLU A 99 20.67 -23.99 12.33
CA GLU A 99 22.00 -24.40 11.89
C GLU A 99 22.06 -25.86 11.42
N ASN A 100 21.08 -26.70 11.81
CA ASN A 100 21.00 -28.08 11.38
C ASN A 100 20.36 -28.24 9.99
N ILE A 101 19.69 -27.20 9.49
CA ILE A 101 18.93 -27.24 8.24
C ILE A 101 19.66 -26.49 7.12
N VAL A 102 20.23 -25.33 7.46
CA VAL A 102 20.99 -24.49 6.52
C VAL A 102 22.33 -24.14 7.14
N ASN A 103 23.38 -24.07 6.31
CA ASN A 103 24.68 -23.55 6.74
C ASN A 103 24.60 -22.03 6.96
N VAL A 104 24.06 -21.62 8.11
CA VAL A 104 23.85 -20.22 8.45
C VAL A 104 25.16 -19.45 8.51
N ILE A 105 26.22 -20.05 9.08
CA ILE A 105 27.53 -19.41 9.22
C ILE A 105 28.10 -19.03 7.86
N PHE A 106 28.01 -19.94 6.89
CA PHE A 106 28.44 -19.66 5.51
C PHE A 106 27.64 -18.50 4.91
N LEU A 107 26.31 -18.52 5.02
CA LEU A 107 25.46 -17.47 4.46
C LEU A 107 25.68 -16.10 5.12
N GLU A 108 25.82 -16.06 6.44
CA GLU A 108 26.14 -14.83 7.17
C GLU A 108 27.50 -14.27 6.74
N SER A 109 28.51 -15.14 6.55
CA SER A 109 29.82 -14.71 6.06
C SER A 109 29.76 -14.16 4.63
N LEU A 110 28.94 -14.77 3.77
CA LEU A 110 28.79 -14.38 2.37
C LEU A 110 28.06 -13.03 2.26
N LEU A 111 26.99 -12.86 3.04
CA LEU A 111 26.17 -11.65 3.08
C LEU A 111 26.80 -10.52 3.90
N LYS A 112 27.82 -10.84 4.72
CA LYS A 112 28.41 -9.93 5.71
C LYS A 112 27.35 -9.34 6.64
N TYR A 113 26.40 -10.19 7.05
CA TYR A 113 25.24 -9.82 7.87
C TYR A 113 24.98 -10.92 8.89
N SER A 114 24.63 -10.55 10.13
CA SER A 114 24.21 -11.50 11.15
C SER A 114 22.71 -11.38 11.40
N PHE A 115 22.00 -12.50 11.22
CA PHE A 115 20.56 -12.55 11.42
C PHE A 115 20.24 -12.59 12.91
N ARG A 116 19.41 -11.65 13.36
CA ARG A 116 18.85 -11.65 14.72
C ARG A 116 18.04 -12.92 14.99
N ASP A 117 17.33 -13.41 13.97
CA ASP A 117 16.57 -14.64 14.03
C ASP A 117 16.87 -15.49 12.78
N ARG A 118 17.71 -16.51 12.97
CA ARG A 118 18.17 -17.41 11.90
C ARG A 118 17.06 -18.32 11.38
N SER A 119 15.95 -18.49 12.10
CA SER A 119 14.81 -19.24 11.59
C SER A 119 14.10 -18.53 10.44
N LEU A 120 14.18 -17.19 10.33
CA LEU A 120 13.72 -16.45 9.13
C LEU A 120 14.53 -16.84 7.90
N LEU A 121 15.83 -17.02 8.07
CA LEU A 121 16.70 -17.42 6.97
C LEU A 121 16.35 -18.82 6.49
N VAL A 122 16.09 -19.75 7.42
CA VAL A 122 15.67 -21.11 7.05
C VAL A 122 14.33 -21.11 6.34
N GLU A 123 13.34 -20.36 6.83
CA GLU A 123 12.02 -20.20 6.18
C GLU A 123 12.18 -19.61 4.77
N ALA A 124 12.97 -18.55 4.61
CA ALA A 124 13.26 -17.93 3.33
C ALA A 124 13.98 -18.85 2.33
N MET A 125 14.77 -19.81 2.83
CA MET A 125 15.50 -20.79 2.03
C MET A 125 14.71 -22.09 1.80
N THR A 126 13.55 -22.26 2.44
CA THR A 126 12.73 -23.47 2.34
C THR A 126 11.66 -23.26 1.28
N HIS A 127 11.66 -24.11 0.24
CA HIS A 127 10.59 -24.16 -0.75
C HIS A 127 9.42 -25.01 -0.25
N GLY A 128 8.19 -24.74 -0.71
CA GLY A 128 6.98 -25.45 -0.24
C GLY A 128 6.99 -26.97 -0.44
N SER A 129 7.80 -27.48 -1.38
CA SER A 129 8.00 -28.93 -1.57
C SER A 129 8.91 -29.59 -0.53
N TYR A 130 9.54 -28.82 0.34
CA TYR A 130 10.51 -29.29 1.35
C TYR A 130 10.10 -28.90 2.77
N MET A 131 8.81 -28.66 3.00
CA MET A 131 8.28 -28.47 4.36
C MET A 131 8.47 -29.75 5.16
N LEU A 132 9.11 -29.61 6.33
CA LEU A 132 9.34 -30.70 7.28
C LEU A 132 8.51 -30.44 8.54
N PRO A 133 8.23 -31.46 9.38
CA PRO A 133 7.58 -31.25 10.66
C PRO A 133 8.28 -30.20 11.54
N ASP A 134 9.62 -30.14 11.41
CA ASP A 134 10.50 -29.21 12.12
C ASP A 134 10.59 -27.81 11.49
N VAL A 135 10.19 -27.69 10.22
CA VAL A 135 10.18 -26.45 9.43
C VAL A 135 8.80 -26.31 8.79
N PRO A 136 7.80 -25.89 9.57
CA PRO A 136 6.40 -25.93 9.15
C PRO A 136 6.05 -24.86 8.10
N ARG A 137 6.98 -23.96 7.76
CA ARG A 137 6.76 -22.85 6.83
C ARG A 137 7.86 -22.71 5.79
N CYS A 138 7.48 -22.11 4.67
CA CYS A 138 8.35 -21.80 3.54
C CYS A 138 8.34 -20.28 3.29
N TYR A 139 9.02 -19.83 2.25
CA TYR A 139 9.07 -18.41 1.90
C TYR A 139 7.75 -17.79 1.39
N GLN A 140 6.70 -18.60 1.17
CA GLN A 140 5.39 -18.16 0.64
C GLN A 140 4.36 -17.97 1.76
#